data_AF-J9ED44-F1
#
_entry.id   AF-J9ED44-F1
#
_cell.length_a   1.000
_cell.length_b   1.000
_cell.length_c   1.000
_cell.angle_alpha   90.00
_cell.angle_beta   90.00
_cell.angle_gamma   90.00
#
_symmetry.space_group_name_H-M   'P 1'
#
loop_
_entity.id
_entity.type
_entity.pdbx_description
1 polymer ?
#
loop_
_entity_poly.entity_id
_entity_poly.type
_entity_poly.pdbx_seq_one_letter_code
_entity_poly.pdbx_strand_id
1 'polypeptide(L)' 'MVEQLRVLGYPRLVSMENFRTPNFKLIAEILEWLVHRYDAQISIPLVIETEQERAFFIKSATFYILQKARIKLNPKKLYM' A
#
# COMPACT_ATOMS: atom_id res chain seq x y z
N MET A 1 13.45 -2.06 1.80
CA MET A 1 12.05 -1.59 1.91
C MET A 1 11.91 -0.54 3.01
N VAL A 2 12.29 -0.85 4.27
CA VAL A 2 12.21 0.09 5.40
C VAL A 2 12.93 1.42 5.13
N GLU A 3 14.16 1.40 4.61
CA GLU A 3 14.90 2.62 4.27
C GLU A 3 14.19 3.48 3.22
N GLN A 4 13.56 2.86 2.22
CA GLN A 4 12.82 3.60 1.20
C GLN A 4 11.56 4.27 1.77
N LEU A 5 10.85 3.59 2.68
CA LEU A 5 9.71 4.19 3.39
C LEU A 5 10.15 5.38 4.25
N ARG A 6 11.31 5.26 4.92
CA ARG A 6 11.91 6.35 5.71
C ARG A 6 12.29 7.54 4.83
N VAL A 7 12.97 7.32 3.70
CA VAL A 7 13.32 8.38 2.74
C VAL A 7 12.06 9.06 2.18
N LEU A 8 11.00 8.29 1.97
CA LEU A 8 9.71 8.81 1.55
C LEU A 8 8.99 9.58 2.69
N GLY A 9 9.44 9.52 3.94
CA GLY A 9 8.78 10.21 5.06
C GLY A 9 7.55 9.49 5.59
N TYR A 10 7.49 8.16 5.47
CA TYR A 10 6.44 7.35 6.09
C TYR A 10 6.45 7.58 7.61
N PRO A 11 5.32 7.97 8.22
CA PRO A 11 5.30 8.49 9.60
C PRO A 11 5.48 7.40 10.66
N ARG A 12 5.25 6.12 10.32
CA ARG A 12 5.35 5.01 11.27
C ARG A 12 6.74 4.37 11.19
N LEU A 13 7.31 4.06 12.35
CA LEU A 13 8.52 3.22 12.43
C LEU A 13 8.18 1.80 11.98
N VAL A 14 8.77 1.37 10.87
CA VAL A 14 8.64 0.00 10.36
C VAL A 14 9.93 -0.75 10.65
N SER A 15 9.86 -1.81 11.47
CA SER A 15 10.99 -2.73 11.66
C SER A 15 11.07 -3.73 10.51
N MET A 16 12.28 -4.19 10.19
CA MET A 16 12.51 -5.30 9.25
C MET A 16 11.84 -6.60 9.72
N GLU A 17 11.62 -6.76 11.02
CA GLU A 17 10.95 -7.94 11.59
C GLU A 17 9.49 -8.06 11.14
N ASN A 18 8.80 -6.95 10.88
CA ASN A 18 7.42 -6.96 10.40
C ASN A 18 7.27 -7.55 8.98
N PHE A 19 8.37 -7.72 8.26
CA PHE A 19 8.40 -8.33 6.92
C PHE A 19 8.90 -9.78 6.93
N ARG A 20 9.28 -10.34 8.10
CA ARG A 20 9.69 -11.76 8.21
C ARG A 20 8.52 -12.72 8.05
N THR A 21 7.30 -12.25 8.30
CA THR A 21 6.05 -12.96 8.05
C THR A 21 5.17 -12.12 7.14
N PRO A 22 4.36 -12.72 6.26
CA PRO A 22 3.44 -11.97 5.40
C PRO A 22 2.49 -11.12 6.27
N ASN A 23 2.58 -9.80 6.12
CA ASN A 23 1.79 -8.83 6.88
C ASN A 23 1.01 -7.92 5.93
N PHE A 24 -0.12 -8.45 5.42
CA PHE A 24 -0.95 -7.70 4.48
C PHE A 24 -1.47 -6.39 5.07
N LYS A 25 -1.77 -6.34 6.38
CA LYS A 25 -2.22 -5.11 7.05
C LYS A 25 -1.19 -3.99 6.93
N LEU A 26 0.09 -4.30 7.11
CA LEU A 26 1.18 -3.34 6.94
C LEU A 26 1.30 -2.88 5.48
N ILE A 27 1.17 -3.80 4.51
CA ILE A 27 1.19 -3.44 3.09
C ILE A 27 0.00 -2.53 2.75
N ALA A 28 -1.18 -2.81 3.28
CA ALA A 28 -2.37 -1.99 3.09
C ALA A 28 -2.20 -0.58 3.65
N GLU A 29 -1.68 -0.46 4.87
CA GLU A 29 -1.36 0.84 5.50
C GLU A 29 -0.36 1.66 4.67
N ILE A 30 0.72 1.02 4.17
CA ILE A 30 1.72 1.68 3.33
C ILE A 30 1.11 2.15 2.00
N LEU A 31 0.27 1.31 1.36
CA LEU A 31 -0.35 1.64 0.08
C LEU A 31 -1.41 2.74 0.21
N GLU A 32 -2.20 2.72 1.28
CA GLU A 32 -3.15 3.78 1.59
C GLU A 32 -2.41 5.11 1.80
N TRP A 33 -1.37 5.11 2.63
CA TRP A 33 -0.55 6.30 2.85
C TRP A 33 0.06 6.83 1.55
N LEU A 34 0.54 5.93 0.70
CA LEU A 34 1.13 6.31 -0.58
C LEU A 34 0.10 6.95 -1.51
N VAL A 35 -1.15 6.46 -1.53
CA VAL A 35 -2.23 7.07 -2.31
C VAL A 35 -2.59 8.46 -1.79
N HIS A 36 -2.79 8.61 -0.47
CA HIS A 36 -3.10 9.93 0.12
C HIS A 36 -1.97 10.95 -0.08
N ARG A 37 -0.72 10.49 -0.19
CA ARG A 37 0.39 11.38 -0.52
C ARG A 37 0.27 12.00 -1.92
N TYR A 38 -0.29 11.26 -2.88
CA TYR A 38 -0.52 11.78 -4.23
C TYR A 38 -1.84 12.54 -4.36
N ASP A 39 -2.85 12.16 -3.59
CA ASP A 39 -4.13 12.85 -3.55
C ASP A 39 -4.87 12.54 -2.23
N ALA A 40 -4.94 13.55 -1.35
CA ALA A 40 -5.55 13.43 -0.03
C ALA A 40 -7.08 13.25 -0.08
N GLN A 41 -7.73 13.45 -1.23
CA GLN A 41 -9.18 13.30 -1.37
C GLN A 41 -9.61 11.89 -1.76
N ILE A 42 -8.66 11.01 -2.13
CA ILE A 42 -8.98 9.64 -2.53
C ILE A 42 -9.22 8.77 -1.31
N SER A 43 -10.45 8.28 -1.14
CA SER A 43 -10.78 7.27 -0.14
C SER A 43 -10.73 5.87 -0.76
N ILE A 44 -9.92 4.99 -0.19
CA ILE A 44 -9.86 3.57 -0.57
C ILE A 44 -10.55 2.73 0.50
N PRO A 45 -11.41 1.75 0.15
CA PRO A 45 -12.03 0.87 1.14
C PRO A 45 -10.97 0.06 1.90
N LEU A 46 -10.87 0.26 3.21
CA LEU A 46 -9.94 -0.45 4.08
C LEU A 46 -10.46 -1.81 4.58
N VAL A 47 -11.56 -2.30 4.02
CA VAL A 47 -12.07 -3.64 4.29
C VAL A 47 -11.15 -4.64 3.61
N ILE A 48 -10.46 -5.48 4.39
CA ILE A 48 -9.36 -6.35 3.94
C ILE A 48 -9.38 -7.72 4.63
N GLU A 49 -10.55 -8.18 5.07
CA GLU A 49 -10.69 -9.39 5.88
C GLU A 49 -10.64 -10.64 4.99
N THR A 50 -11.36 -10.62 3.88
CA THR A 50 -11.40 -11.69 2.89
C THR A 50 -10.33 -11.52 1.81
N GLU A 51 -9.99 -12.60 1.11
CA GLU A 51 -9.08 -12.54 -0.03
C GLU A 51 -9.61 -11.63 -1.16
N GLN A 52 -10.92 -11.67 -1.39
CA GLN A 52 -11.57 -10.85 -2.42
C GLN A 52 -11.43 -9.35 -2.12
N GLU A 53 -11.66 -8.97 -0.87
CA GLU A 53 -11.50 -7.60 -0.39
C GLU A 53 -10.05 -7.12 -0.49
N ARG A 54 -9.10 -7.97 -0.10
CA ARG A 54 -7.67 -7.67 -0.24
C ARG A 54 -7.26 -7.47 -1.70
N ALA A 55 -7.72 -8.34 -2.60
CA ALA A 55 -7.47 -8.20 -4.03
C ALA A 55 -8.11 -6.93 -4.61
N PHE A 56 -9.30 -6.56 -4.13
CA PHE A 56 -9.96 -5.31 -4.51
C PHE A 56 -9.17 -4.10 -4.03
N PHE A 57 -8.74 -4.08 -2.77
CA PHE A 57 -7.91 -3.02 -2.21
C PHE A 57 -6.63 -2.78 -3.05
N ILE A 58 -5.88 -3.85 -3.36
CA ILE A 58 -4.65 -3.75 -4.16
C ILE A 58 -4.93 -3.19 -5.55
N LYS A 59 -6.02 -3.63 -6.21
CA LYS A 59 -6.41 -3.10 -7.54
C LYS A 59 -6.73 -1.61 -7.48
N SER A 60 -7.50 -1.17 -6.48
CA SER A 60 -7.86 0.23 -6.30
C SER A 60 -6.63 1.10 -6.02
N ALA A 61 -5.77 0.70 -5.07
CA ALA A 61 -4.56 1.44 -4.74
C ALA A 61 -3.61 1.57 -5.94
N THR A 62 -3.38 0.47 -6.66
CA THR A 62 -2.52 0.49 -7.86
C THR A 62 -3.11 1.31 -8.99
N PHE A 63 -4.44 1.31 -9.16
CA PHE A 63 -5.12 2.17 -10.12
C PHE A 63 -4.92 3.65 -9.81
N TYR A 64 -5.13 4.07 -8.56
CA TYR A 64 -4.97 5.48 -8.17
C TYR A 64 -3.52 5.96 -8.30
N ILE A 65 -2.55 5.13 -7.93
CA ILE A 65 -1.12 5.45 -8.11
C ILE A 65 -0.79 5.62 -9.60
N LEU A 66 -1.34 4.77 -10.47
CA LEU A 66 -1.18 4.95 -11.91
C LEU A 66 -1.82 6.25 -12.42
N GLN A 67 -3.03 6.58 -11.95
CA GLN A 67 -3.73 7.80 -12.38
C GLN A 67 -3.04 9.09 -11.91
N LYS A 68 -2.60 9.14 -10.65
CA LYS A 68 -2.10 10.37 -10.02
C LYS A 68 -0.59 10.54 -10.14
N ALA A 69 0.16 9.45 -10.05
CA ALA A 69 1.63 9.48 -10.10
C ALA A 69 2.21 9.03 -11.43
N ARG A 70 1.39 8.46 -12.34
CA ARG A 70 1.85 7.80 -13.59
C ARG A 70 2.83 6.66 -13.33
N ILE A 71 2.79 6.06 -12.13
CA ILE A 71 3.65 4.94 -11.73
C ILE A 71 2.87 3.64 -11.88
N LYS A 72 3.41 2.69 -12.66
CA LYS A 72 2.83 1.36 -12.82
C LYS A 72 3.37 0.41 -11.75
N LEU A 73 2.50 -0.05 -10.87
CA LEU A 73 2.82 -1.06 -9.85
C LEU A 73 2.39 -2.46 -10.29
N ASN A 74 3.02 -3.49 -9.74
CA ASN A 74 2.63 -4.88 -9.98
C ASN A 74 1.76 -5.40 -8.82
N PRO A 75 0.43 -5.53 -9.00
CA PRO A 75 -0.48 -5.92 -7.94
C PRO A 75 -0.22 -7.34 -7.41
N LYS A 76 0.25 -8.28 -8.24
CA LYS A 76 0.56 -9.65 -7.79
C LYS A 76 1.74 -9.65 -6.81
N LYS A 77 2.78 -8.87 -7.10
CA LYS A 77 3.95 -8.73 -6.20
C LYS A 77 3.64 -7.99 -4.90
N LEU A 78 2.56 -7.21 -4.86
CA LEU A 78 2.10 -6.52 -3.64
C LEU A 78 1.22 -7.40 -2.75
N TYR A 79 0.62 -8.44 -3.32
CA TYR A 79 -0.25 -9.37 -2.59
C TYR A 79 0.49 -10.60 -2.05
N MET A 80 1.52 -11.07 -2.78
CA MET A 80 2.31 -12.26 -2.46
C MET A 80 3.30 -12.05 -1.31
#